data_AF-A0A0S8B0P0-F1
#
_entry.id   AF-A0A0S8B0P0-F1
#
_cell.length_a   1.000
_cell.length_b   1.000
_cell.length_c   1.000
_cell.angle_alpha   90.00
_cell.angle_beta   90.00
_cell.angle_gamma   90.00
#
_symmetry.space_group_name_H-M   'P 1'
#
loop_
_entity.id
_entity.type
_entity.pdbx_description
1 polymer ?
#
loop_
_entity_poly.entity_id
_entity_poly.type
_entity_poly.pdbx_seq_one_letter_code
_entity_poly.pdbx_strand_id
1 'polypeptide(L)'
;MRPGFSRLGPLLCAASVVLAAAEAQAQEAAGLPQRDPWIVSVSHWGRWPALAAAAGFITAAALRSSDSKEALGTLEDYCREDFSRCIVVDGPDGSDPSYADPVAEELYQEYATLSRQTRGYLLGGQASLLVAGAMFLIDLVHDPGDIDNIPYTPFELYSTPHKLGLALRF
;
A
#
# COMPACT_ATOMS: atom_id res chain seq x y z
N MET A 1 -38.73 -8.01 9.41
CA MET A 1 -38.41 -7.03 8.36
C MET A 1 -37.85 -5.76 9.00
N ARG A 2 -36.53 -5.58 8.95
CA ARG A 2 -35.82 -4.34 9.30
C ARG A 2 -34.79 -4.08 8.19
N PRO A 3 -34.63 -2.83 7.72
CA PRO A 3 -33.88 -2.52 6.51
C PRO A 3 -32.36 -2.52 6.78
N GLY A 4 -31.60 -3.00 5.80
CA GLY A 4 -30.15 -3.03 5.81
C GLY A 4 -29.55 -1.65 5.67
N PHE A 5 -28.60 -1.32 6.55
CA PHE A 5 -27.73 -0.17 6.44
C PHE A 5 -26.27 -0.62 6.63
N SER A 6 -25.41 0.01 5.84
CA SER A 6 -23.96 0.12 6.06
C SER A 6 -23.05 -1.05 5.63
N ARG A 7 -22.90 -1.22 4.31
CA ARG A 7 -21.66 -1.74 3.69
C ARG A 7 -21.09 -0.77 2.63
N LEU A 8 -21.24 0.54 2.83
CA LEU A 8 -20.72 1.60 1.94
C LEU A 8 -19.62 2.47 2.57
N GLY A 9 -19.15 2.14 3.78
CA GLY A 9 -18.15 2.92 4.52
C GLY A 9 -16.75 3.00 3.88
N PRO A 10 -16.13 1.91 3.38
CA PRO A 10 -14.71 1.96 3.01
C PRO A 10 -14.46 2.59 1.62
N LEU A 11 -15.45 2.59 0.72
CA LEU A 11 -15.31 3.15 -0.63
C LEU A 11 -15.37 4.69 -0.65
N LEU A 12 -16.10 5.30 0.29
CA LEU A 12 -16.21 6.75 0.39
C LEU A 12 -14.92 7.41 0.91
N CYS A 13 -14.19 6.77 1.83
CA CYS A 13 -12.91 7.30 2.32
C CYS A 13 -11.81 7.29 1.25
N ALA A 14 -11.76 6.26 0.40
CA ALA A 14 -10.77 6.19 -0.66
C ALA A 14 -10.94 7.31 -1.70
N ALA A 15 -12.19 7.67 -2.03
CA ALA A 15 -12.50 8.76 -2.95
C ALA A 15 -12.11 10.15 -2.38
N SER A 16 -12.23 10.36 -1.07
CA SER A 16 -11.84 11.63 -0.43
C SER A 16 -10.33 11.88 -0.46
N VAL A 17 -9.51 10.84 -0.37
CA VAL A 17 -8.04 10.98 -0.43
C VAL A 17 -7.58 11.36 -1.85
N VAL A 18 -8.23 10.81 -2.88
CA VAL A 18 -7.88 11.11 -4.28
C VAL A 18 -8.27 12.54 -4.67
N LEU A 19 -9.40 13.04 -4.16
CA LEU A 19 -9.86 14.41 -4.45
C LEU A 19 -9.00 15.48 -3.77
N ALA A 20 -8.58 15.25 -2.51
CA ALA A 20 -7.70 16.18 -1.79
C ALA A 20 -6.29 16.29 -2.42
N ALA A 21 -5.80 15.19 -3.02
CA ALA A 21 -4.51 15.21 -3.72
C ALA A 21 -4.54 16.05 -5.01
N ALA A 22 -5.69 16.14 -5.68
CA ALA A 22 -5.85 16.92 -6.91
C ALA A 22 -5.90 18.44 -6.65
N GLU A 23 -6.50 18.86 -5.53
CA GLU A 23 -6.59 20.29 -5.17
C GLU A 23 -5.24 20.86 -4.73
N ALA A 24 -4.40 20.05 -4.06
CA ALA A 24 -3.06 20.46 -3.66
C ALA A 24 -2.14 20.77 -4.87
N GLN A 25 -2.29 20.02 -5.98
CA GLN A 25 -1.51 20.25 -7.21
C GLN A 25 -1.84 21.59 -7.89
N ALA A 26 -3.04 22.13 -7.69
CA ALA A 26 -3.46 23.38 -8.32
C ALA A 26 -2.89 24.64 -7.63
N GLN A 27 -2.51 24.54 -6.34
CA GLN A 27 -2.00 25.67 -5.57
C GLN A 27 -0.50 25.93 -5.77
N GLU A 28 0.25 24.93 -6.25
CA GLU A 28 1.71 24.99 -6.43
C GLU A 28 2.16 25.84 -7.64
N ALA A 29 1.23 26.28 -8.50
CA ALA A 29 1.50 27.19 -9.62
C ALA A 29 1.66 28.67 -9.20
N ALA A 30 1.41 29.02 -7.94
CA ALA A 30 1.54 30.39 -7.43
C ALA A 30 2.92 30.61 -6.80
N GLY A 31 3.89 30.97 -7.65
CA GLY A 31 5.31 31.14 -7.30
C GLY A 31 5.59 32.02 -6.08
N LEU A 32 6.21 31.40 -5.07
CA LEU A 32 6.92 32.02 -3.95
C LEU A 32 8.39 31.55 -3.98
N PRO A 33 9.36 32.34 -3.48
CA PRO A 33 10.77 31.96 -3.46
C PRO A 33 10.97 30.67 -2.64
N GLN A 34 11.36 29.60 -3.34
CA GLN A 34 11.49 28.23 -2.83
C GLN A 34 12.71 28.14 -1.89
N ARG A 35 12.48 28.23 -0.59
CA ARG A 35 13.39 27.59 0.38
C ARG A 35 13.11 26.10 0.28
N ASP A 36 14.15 25.27 0.12
CA ASP A 36 13.98 23.81 0.13
C ASP A 36 13.18 23.41 1.37
N PRO A 37 11.93 22.95 1.18
CA PRO A 37 11.11 22.62 2.32
C PRO A 37 11.76 21.41 3.00
N TRP A 38 11.81 21.41 4.32
CA TRP A 38 12.44 20.36 5.13
C TRP A 38 11.98 18.93 4.73
N ILE A 39 10.79 18.83 4.15
CA ILE A 39 10.20 17.59 3.63
C ILE A 39 11.00 16.97 2.46
N VAL A 40 11.69 17.76 1.64
CA VAL A 40 12.53 17.30 0.52
C VAL A 40 13.81 16.64 1.05
N SER A 41 14.44 17.26 2.05
CA SER A 41 15.62 16.68 2.72
C SER A 41 15.27 15.35 3.41
N VAL A 42 14.09 15.27 4.04
CA VAL A 42 13.62 14.05 4.69
C VAL A 42 13.20 12.99 3.67
N SER A 43 12.61 13.35 2.52
CA SER A 43 12.18 12.38 1.51
C SER A 43 13.34 11.66 0.85
N HIS A 44 14.45 12.37 0.61
CA HIS A 44 15.65 11.81 -0.03
C HIS A 44 16.22 10.62 0.76
N TRP A 45 16.29 10.77 2.08
CA TRP A 45 16.81 9.73 2.99
C TRP A 45 15.73 8.78 3.49
N GLY A 46 14.49 9.24 3.64
CA GLY A 46 13.38 8.49 4.24
C GLY A 46 12.78 7.41 3.34
N ARG A 47 12.94 7.50 2.01
CA ARG A 47 12.46 6.49 1.07
C ARG A 47 13.08 5.10 1.29
N TRP A 48 14.36 5.03 1.64
CA TRP A 48 15.09 3.78 1.84
C TRP A 48 14.65 2.99 3.08
N PRO A 49 14.59 3.58 4.29
CA PRO A 49 14.08 2.87 5.46
C PRO A 49 12.59 2.52 5.30
N ALA A 50 11.78 3.35 4.64
CA ALA A 50 10.38 3.01 4.34
C ALA A 50 10.26 1.78 3.42
N LEU A 51 11.09 1.71 2.37
CA LEU A 51 11.14 0.56 1.48
C LEU A 51 11.66 -0.70 2.22
N ALA A 52 12.70 -0.56 3.04
CA ALA A 52 13.21 -1.66 3.86
C ALA A 52 12.16 -2.17 4.86
N ALA A 53 11.39 -1.27 5.48
CA ALA A 53 10.29 -1.62 6.35
C ALA A 53 9.21 -2.40 5.58
N ALA A 54 8.83 -1.94 4.39
CA ALA A 54 7.87 -2.66 3.54
C ALA A 54 8.34 -4.09 3.22
N ALA A 55 9.61 -4.25 2.83
CA ALA A 55 10.18 -5.57 2.58
C ALA A 55 10.12 -6.45 3.83
N GLY A 56 10.52 -5.91 4.99
CA GLY A 56 10.45 -6.63 6.27
C GLY A 56 9.03 -7.07 6.64
N PHE A 57 8.04 -6.20 6.47
CA PHE A 57 6.63 -6.51 6.71
C PHE A 57 6.10 -7.60 5.78
N ILE A 58 6.42 -7.53 4.48
CA ILE A 58 6.02 -8.53 3.50
C ILE A 58 6.66 -9.88 3.81
N THR A 59 7.95 -9.91 4.14
CA THR A 59 8.64 -11.14 4.52
C THR A 59 8.06 -11.72 5.81
N ALA A 60 7.78 -10.90 6.83
CA ALA A 60 7.15 -11.35 8.07
C ALA A 60 5.75 -11.94 7.83
N ALA A 61 4.96 -11.32 6.94
CA ALA A 61 3.66 -11.84 6.53
C ALA A 61 3.80 -13.19 5.80
N ALA A 62 4.80 -13.34 4.93
CA ALA A 62 5.03 -14.59 4.21
C ALA A 62 5.41 -15.74 5.13
N LEU A 63 6.30 -15.48 6.10
CA LEU A 63 6.74 -16.49 7.07
C LEU A 63 5.57 -16.99 7.92
N ARG A 64 4.74 -16.08 8.45
CA ARG A 64 3.56 -16.43 9.27
C ARG A 64 2.35 -16.93 8.49
N SER A 65 2.37 -16.82 7.16
CA SER A 65 1.26 -17.33 6.34
C SER A 65 1.14 -18.85 6.41
N SER A 66 2.22 -19.57 6.73
CA SER A 66 2.20 -21.04 6.84
C SER A 66 1.39 -21.49 8.07
N ASP A 67 1.69 -20.94 9.24
CA ASP A 67 0.99 -21.22 10.50
C ASP A 67 -0.53 -20.99 10.38
N SER A 68 -0.93 -19.87 9.75
CA SER A 68 -2.35 -19.56 9.55
C SER A 68 -3.04 -20.54 8.60
N LYS A 69 -2.33 -21.11 7.63
CA LYS A 69 -2.89 -22.10 6.70
C LYS A 69 -3.03 -23.47 7.36
N GLU A 70 -2.09 -23.83 8.22
CA GLU A 70 -2.14 -25.08 8.97
C GLU A 70 -3.31 -25.10 9.97
N ALA A 71 -3.50 -24.01 10.72
CA ALA A 71 -4.64 -23.86 11.62
C ALA A 71 -5.98 -23.91 10.86
N LEU A 72 -6.05 -23.26 9.68
CA LEU A 72 -7.25 -23.32 8.85
C LEU A 72 -7.48 -24.72 8.27
N GLY A 73 -6.43 -25.40 7.81
CA GLY A 73 -6.53 -26.77 7.31
C GLY A 73 -7.05 -27.73 8.38
N THR A 74 -6.61 -27.56 9.63
CA THR A 74 -7.08 -28.36 10.77
C THR A 74 -8.58 -28.17 11.01
N LEU A 75 -9.07 -26.93 10.96
CA LEU A 75 -10.51 -26.63 11.04
C LEU A 75 -11.29 -27.22 9.85
N GLU A 76 -10.76 -27.07 8.63
CA GLU A 76 -11.39 -27.60 7.42
C GLU A 76 -11.48 -29.13 7.44
N ASP A 77 -10.44 -29.81 7.91
CA ASP A 77 -10.42 -31.27 8.04
C ASP A 77 -11.43 -31.73 9.09
N TYR A 78 -11.50 -31.05 10.26
CA TYR A 78 -12.51 -31.31 11.29
C TYR A 78 -13.94 -31.18 10.75
N CYS A 79 -14.22 -30.10 10.00
CA CYS A 79 -15.54 -29.88 9.41
C CYS A 79 -15.87 -30.83 8.25
N ARG A 80 -14.85 -31.35 7.57
CA ARG A 80 -15.02 -32.28 6.45
C ARG A 80 -15.38 -33.68 6.93
N GLU A 81 -14.88 -34.09 8.09
CA GLU A 81 -15.25 -35.37 8.70
C GLU A 81 -16.74 -35.41 9.06
N ASP A 82 -17.29 -34.32 9.59
CA ASP A 82 -18.69 -34.22 9.96
C ASP A 82 -19.17 -32.76 9.91
N PHE A 83 -19.88 -32.42 8.84
CA PHE A 83 -20.36 -31.06 8.60
C PHE A 83 -21.36 -30.58 9.68
N SER A 84 -22.05 -31.50 10.37
CA SER A 84 -23.00 -31.14 11.42
C SER A 84 -22.34 -30.50 12.64
N ARG A 85 -21.03 -30.71 12.81
CA ARG A 85 -20.22 -30.10 13.88
C ARG A 85 -19.86 -28.65 13.60
N CYS A 86 -19.86 -28.23 12.33
CA CYS A 86 -19.48 -26.88 11.94
C CYS A 86 -20.68 -25.99 11.60
N ILE A 87 -21.82 -26.22 12.24
CA ILE A 87 -22.98 -25.35 12.14
C ILE A 87 -22.70 -24.07 12.91
N VAL A 88 -22.80 -22.94 12.20
CA VAL A 88 -22.69 -21.60 12.80
C VAL A 88 -24.05 -21.19 13.32
N VAL A 89 -24.10 -20.75 14.58
CA VAL A 89 -25.30 -20.25 15.24
C VAL A 89 -25.10 -18.78 15.60
N ASP A 90 -26.19 -18.00 15.51
CA ASP A 90 -26.20 -16.64 15.99
C ASP A 90 -26.08 -16.64 17.52
N GLY A 91 -25.25 -15.74 18.06
CA GLY A 91 -25.07 -15.64 19.49
C GLY A 91 -26.36 -15.24 20.21
N PRO A 92 -26.57 -15.69 21.46
CA PRO A 92 -27.85 -15.58 22.18
C PRO A 92 -28.37 -14.13 22.36
N ASP A 93 -27.50 -13.12 22.24
CA ASP A 93 -27.84 -11.70 22.40
C ASP A 93 -27.68 -10.88 21.09
N GLY A 94 -27.63 -11.54 19.93
CA GLY A 94 -27.23 -10.87 18.67
C GLY A 94 -25.73 -10.56 18.62
N SER A 95 -24.95 -11.28 19.43
CA SER A 95 -23.49 -11.33 19.36
C SER A 95 -23.02 -11.97 18.06
N ASP A 96 -21.72 -11.80 17.77
CA ASP A 96 -21.10 -12.35 16.56
C ASP A 96 -21.40 -13.86 16.44
N PRO A 97 -21.69 -14.35 15.22
CA PRO A 97 -21.99 -15.75 14.99
C PRO A 97 -20.80 -16.63 15.40
N SER A 98 -21.08 -17.72 16.12
CA SER A 98 -20.08 -18.67 16.62
C SER A 98 -20.41 -20.09 16.17
N TYR A 99 -19.43 -21.00 16.18
CA TYR A 99 -19.73 -22.40 15.95
C TYR A 99 -20.54 -22.98 17.12
N ALA A 100 -21.48 -23.87 16.80
CA ALA A 100 -22.28 -24.57 17.80
C ALA A 100 -21.45 -25.61 18.58
N ASP A 101 -20.45 -26.19 17.92
CA ASP A 101 -19.48 -27.10 18.54
C ASP A 101 -18.33 -26.30 19.19
N PRO A 102 -18.07 -26.49 20.50
CA PRO A 102 -16.98 -25.80 21.19
C PRO A 102 -15.59 -26.12 20.61
N VAL A 103 -15.38 -27.32 20.05
CA VAL A 103 -14.08 -27.71 19.45
C VAL A 103 -13.84 -26.96 18.15
N ALA A 104 -14.86 -26.83 17.31
CA ALA A 104 -14.78 -26.04 16.08
C ALA A 104 -14.53 -24.55 16.38
N GLU A 105 -15.16 -24.02 17.44
CA GLU A 105 -14.95 -22.63 17.87
C GLU A 105 -13.52 -22.41 18.35
N GLU A 106 -12.94 -23.33 19.13
CA GLU A 106 -11.56 -23.22 19.60
C GLU A 106 -10.56 -23.18 18.43
N LEU A 107 -10.70 -24.10 17.47
CA LEU A 107 -9.88 -24.13 16.25
C LEU A 107 -10.04 -22.85 15.42
N TYR A 108 -11.26 -22.32 15.33
CA TYR A 108 -11.51 -21.05 14.65
C TYR A 108 -10.84 -19.87 15.36
N GLN A 109 -10.92 -19.80 16.69
CA GLN A 109 -10.29 -18.73 17.46
C GLN A 109 -8.76 -18.76 17.32
N GLU A 110 -8.16 -19.94 17.32
CA GLU A 110 -6.74 -20.13 17.04
C GLU A 110 -6.38 -19.54 15.67
N TYR A 111 -7.04 -19.99 14.59
CA TYR A 111 -6.87 -19.43 13.25
C TYR A 111 -7.08 -17.90 13.21
N ALA A 112 -8.12 -17.39 13.88
CA ALA A 112 -8.47 -15.97 13.88
C ALA A 112 -7.39 -15.12 14.55
N THR A 113 -6.72 -15.61 15.59
CA THR A 113 -5.58 -14.91 16.21
C THR A 113 -4.38 -14.82 15.27
N LEU A 114 -4.02 -15.91 14.59
CA LEU A 114 -2.91 -15.95 13.63
C LEU A 114 -3.20 -15.09 12.39
N SER A 115 -4.45 -15.14 11.90
CA SER A 115 -4.89 -14.36 10.75
C SER A 115 -4.84 -12.85 11.04
N ARG A 116 -5.24 -12.42 12.24
CA ARG A 116 -5.16 -11.01 12.66
C ARG A 116 -3.73 -10.46 12.63
N GLN A 117 -2.76 -11.24 13.14
CA GLN A 117 -1.35 -10.83 13.11
C GLN A 117 -0.84 -10.73 11.66
N THR A 118 -1.13 -11.73 10.84
CA THR A 118 -0.73 -11.76 9.42
C THR A 118 -1.27 -10.56 8.64
N ARG A 119 -2.55 -10.21 8.87
CA ARG A 119 -3.17 -9.01 8.29
C ARG A 119 -2.48 -7.73 8.74
N GLY A 120 -2.07 -7.65 10.00
CA GLY A 120 -1.30 -6.52 10.52
C GLY A 120 0.01 -6.30 9.78
N TYR A 121 0.76 -7.37 9.50
CA TYR A 121 1.99 -7.29 8.70
C TYR A 121 1.71 -6.84 7.26
N LEU A 122 0.65 -7.34 6.63
CA LEU A 122 0.28 -6.96 5.27
C LEU A 122 -0.08 -5.46 5.17
N LEU A 123 -0.89 -4.98 6.11
CA LEU A 123 -1.27 -3.57 6.21
C LEU A 123 -0.05 -2.68 6.47
N GLY A 124 0.85 -3.12 7.35
CA GLY A 124 2.13 -2.43 7.60
C GLY A 124 2.96 -2.32 6.33
N GLY A 125 3.09 -3.41 5.56
CA GLY A 125 3.82 -3.42 4.29
C GLY A 125 3.23 -2.47 3.24
N GLN A 126 1.89 -2.48 3.09
CA GLN A 126 1.19 -1.56 2.19
C GLN A 126 1.36 -0.09 2.61
N ALA A 127 1.23 0.21 3.90
CA ALA A 127 1.42 1.55 4.42
C ALA A 127 2.87 2.03 4.20
N SER A 128 3.86 1.18 4.46
CA SER A 128 5.27 1.50 4.22
C SER A 128 5.57 1.73 2.74
N LEU A 129 4.98 0.95 1.82
CA LEU A 129 5.11 1.17 0.37
C LEU A 129 4.51 2.52 -0.05
N LEU A 130 3.33 2.87 0.47
CA LEU A 130 2.71 4.17 0.19
C LEU A 130 3.60 5.32 0.64
N VAL A 131 4.18 5.23 1.84
CA VAL A 131 5.11 6.24 2.35
C VAL A 131 6.37 6.32 1.49
N ALA A 132 6.96 5.18 1.13
CA ALA A 132 8.15 5.14 0.27
C ALA A 132 7.87 5.77 -1.11
N GLY A 133 6.73 5.44 -1.71
CA GLY A 133 6.28 6.01 -2.99
C GLY A 133 6.02 7.51 -2.91
N ALA A 134 5.35 7.97 -1.85
CA ALA A 134 5.12 9.40 -1.62
C ALA A 134 6.44 10.18 -1.47
N MET A 135 7.38 9.65 -0.69
CA MET A 135 8.71 10.27 -0.55
C MET A 135 9.49 10.27 -1.86
N PHE A 136 9.42 9.18 -2.64
CA PHE A 136 10.04 9.16 -3.96
C PHE A 136 9.45 10.21 -4.90
N LEU A 137 8.13 10.39 -4.90
CA LEU A 137 7.47 11.41 -5.72
C LEU A 137 7.85 12.84 -5.29
N ILE A 138 7.92 13.11 -3.98
CA ILE A 138 8.33 14.41 -3.45
C ILE A 138 9.76 14.74 -3.90
N ASP A 139 10.68 13.77 -3.77
CA ASP A 139 12.06 13.88 -4.24
C ASP A 139 12.13 14.16 -5.74
N LEU A 140 11.35 13.43 -6.55
CA LEU A 140 11.33 13.59 -8.01
C LEU A 140 10.77 14.95 -8.47
N VAL A 141 9.77 15.49 -7.78
CA VAL A 141 9.16 16.79 -8.13
C VAL A 141 10.03 17.96 -7.71
N HIS A 142 10.73 17.85 -6.58
CA HIS A 142 11.54 18.93 -6.02
C HIS A 142 13.01 18.90 -6.47
N ASP A 143 13.49 17.75 -6.95
CA ASP A 143 14.80 17.61 -7.57
C ASP A 143 14.64 17.19 -9.04
N PRO A 144 14.24 18.12 -9.95
CA PRO A 144 14.23 17.86 -11.39
C PRO A 144 15.65 17.67 -11.99
N GLY A 145 16.66 17.58 -11.14
CA GLY A 145 18.05 17.66 -11.51
C GLY A 145 18.53 19.09 -11.41
N ASP A 146 19.33 19.33 -10.38
CA ASP A 146 20.66 19.91 -10.62
C ASP A 146 21.40 19.02 -11.62
N ILE A 147 20.97 19.08 -12.89
CA ILE A 147 21.80 18.64 -14.00
C ILE A 147 22.79 19.77 -14.21
N ASP A 148 23.74 19.87 -13.28
CA ASP A 148 24.91 20.73 -13.42
C ASP A 148 25.69 20.15 -14.61
N ASN A 149 25.36 20.65 -15.81
CA ASN A 149 26.02 20.35 -17.06
C ASN A 149 26.17 18.84 -17.36
N ILE A 150 25.10 18.14 -17.75
CA ILE A 150 25.31 17.10 -18.77
C ILE A 150 25.81 17.90 -19.96
N PRO A 151 27.08 17.78 -20.37
CA PRO A 151 27.54 18.46 -21.57
C PRO A 151 26.65 17.90 -22.67
N TYR A 152 25.77 18.74 -23.19
CA TYR A 152 25.18 18.50 -24.49
C TYR A 152 26.38 18.23 -25.39
N THR A 153 26.52 16.96 -25.73
CA THR A 153 27.31 16.46 -26.85
C THR A 153 27.38 17.53 -27.93
N PRO A 154 28.55 17.82 -28.52
CA PRO A 154 28.83 19.03 -29.31
C PRO A 154 28.13 19.05 -30.68
N PHE A 155 26.97 18.44 -30.81
CA PHE A 155 26.17 18.47 -32.02
C PHE A 155 25.08 19.54 -31.96
N GLU A 156 25.19 20.53 -32.84
CA GLU A 156 24.05 21.36 -33.21
C GLU A 156 23.30 20.64 -34.34
N LEU A 157 22.05 20.28 -34.09
CA LEU A 157 21.12 19.81 -35.12
C LEU A 157 20.56 21.03 -35.86
N TYR A 158 20.95 21.21 -37.12
CA TYR A 158 20.36 22.25 -37.96
C TYR A 158 19.46 21.62 -39.03
N SER A 159 18.24 22.14 -39.11
CA SER A 159 17.26 21.78 -40.13
C SER A 159 17.02 23.02 -41.00
N THR A 160 17.55 22.98 -42.23
CA THR A 160 17.12 23.90 -43.29
C THR A 160 16.16 23.16 -44.22
N PRO A 161 15.26 23.84 -44.95
CA PRO A 161 14.16 23.20 -45.69
C PRO A 161 14.56 22.10 -46.68
N HIS A 162 15.85 21.97 -47.02
CA HIS A 162 16.39 20.96 -47.93
C HIS A 162 17.61 20.21 -47.38
N LYS A 163 18.01 20.41 -46.12
CA LYS A 163 19.15 19.71 -45.49
C LYS A 163 18.94 19.52 -43.99
N LEU A 164 19.05 18.26 -43.56
CA LEU A 164 19.26 17.90 -42.17
C LEU A 164 20.76 17.63 -41.99
N GLY A 165 21.40 18.36 -41.08
CA GLY A 165 22.82 18.21 -40.82
C GLY A 165 23.14 18.20 -39.34
N LEU A 166 24.25 17.55 -39.01
CA LEU A 166 24.80 17.42 -37.67
C LEU A 166 26.17 18.12 -37.69
N ALA A 167 26.30 19.24 -36.98
CA ALA A 167 27.55 19.99 -36.91
C ALA A 167 28.25 19.73 -35.58
N LEU A 168 29.49 19.24 -35.62
CA LEU A 168 30.35 19.11 -34.44
C LEU A 168 31.09 20.43 -34.22
N ARG A 169 30.87 21.07 -33.06
CA ARG A 169 31.57 22.29 -32.65
C ARG A 169 32.62 21.93 -31.58
N PHE A 170 33.90 22.02 -31.94
CA PHE A 170 35.03 21.87 -31.02
C PHE A 170 35.53 23.24 -30.57
#